data_AF-A0A9J6GIK4-F1
#
_entry.id   AF-A0A9J6GIK4-F1
#
_cell.length_a   1.000
_cell.length_b   1.000
_cell.length_c   1.000
_cell.angle_alpha   90.00
_cell.angle_beta   90.00
_cell.angle_gamma   90.00
#
_symmetry.space_group_name_H-M   'P 1'
#
loop_
_entity.id
_entity.type
_entity.pdbx_description
1 polymer ?
#
loop_
_entity_poly.entity_id
_entity_poly.type
_entity_poly.pdbx_seq_one_letter_code
_entity_poly.pdbx_strand_id
1 'polypeptide(L)'
;MSRVPKEDRRRIVESSKGYSQRQIREHVSRPLHTVHRIFQAYRYEGRIRDAPRGHPAWGSALAPIHTARSLQAHLQQTGIEQLARVPKGADINIIENVRGRMKVALNRIPIPSATADELWAAVLSKWQRLASDTSLVTALYESLWSRTSAVVEVNGEMTH
;
A
#
# COMPACT_ATOMS: atom_id res chain seq x y z
N MET A 1 7.56 -23.26 -7.50
CA MET A 1 7.58 -22.59 -8.83
C MET A 1 8.89 -21.84 -8.99
N SER A 2 9.67 -22.17 -10.04
CA SER A 2 10.92 -21.48 -10.36
C SER A 2 10.66 -20.01 -10.73
N ARG A 3 11.59 -19.11 -10.36
CA ARG A 3 11.51 -17.69 -10.76
C ARG A 3 11.67 -17.58 -12.28
N VAL A 4 10.82 -16.77 -12.91
CA VAL A 4 10.95 -16.45 -14.34
C VAL A 4 12.15 -15.53 -14.53
N PRO A 5 13.12 -15.88 -15.41
CA PRO A 5 14.28 -15.04 -15.72
C PRO A 5 13.87 -13.63 -16.15
N LYS A 6 14.70 -12.63 -15.83
CA LYS A 6 14.44 -11.22 -16.16
C LYS A 6 14.26 -11.01 -17.66
N GLU A 7 15.00 -11.76 -18.47
CA GLU A 7 14.98 -11.66 -19.93
C GLU A 7 13.65 -12.14 -20.52
N ASP A 8 13.14 -13.29 -20.06
CA ASP A 8 11.82 -13.78 -20.47
C ASP A 8 10.70 -12.77 -20.15
N ARG A 9 10.81 -12.05 -19.03
CA ARG A 9 9.83 -11.02 -18.65
C ARG A 9 9.86 -9.83 -19.60
N ARG A 10 11.06 -9.40 -20.03
CA ARG A 10 11.20 -8.33 -21.01
C ARG A 10 10.61 -8.74 -22.35
N ARG A 11 10.90 -9.96 -22.82
CA ARG A 11 10.32 -10.52 -24.05
C ARG A 11 8.79 -10.52 -23.99
N ILE A 12 8.19 -10.97 -22.88
CA ILE A 12 6.73 -10.92 -22.69
C ILE A 12 6.18 -9.50 -22.82
N VAL A 13 6.84 -8.52 -22.19
CA VAL A 13 6.40 -7.11 -22.22
C VAL A 13 6.57 -6.51 -23.61
N GLU A 14 7.65 -6.81 -24.31
CA GLU A 14 7.92 -6.28 -25.65
C GLU A 14 6.98 -6.88 -26.70
N SER A 15 6.77 -8.19 -26.67
CA SER A 15 5.81 -8.88 -27.54
C SER A 15 4.37 -8.42 -27.29
N SER A 16 4.05 -7.85 -26.12
CA SER A 16 2.71 -7.36 -25.83
C SER A 16 2.25 -6.16 -26.68
N LYS A 17 3.16 -5.54 -27.44
CA LYS A 17 2.85 -4.46 -28.38
C LYS A 17 2.19 -4.91 -29.68
N GLY A 18 2.19 -6.21 -29.99
CA GLY A 18 1.65 -6.72 -31.26
C GLY A 18 1.15 -8.17 -31.24
N TYR A 19 1.33 -8.90 -30.14
CA TYR A 19 0.93 -10.29 -30.01
C TYR A 19 -0.12 -10.47 -28.90
N SER A 20 -1.06 -11.39 -29.12
CA SER A 20 -1.98 -11.84 -28.08
C SER A 20 -1.24 -12.63 -27.00
N GLN A 21 -1.77 -12.67 -25.77
CA GLN A 21 -1.15 -13.42 -24.66
C GLN A 21 -0.98 -14.93 -24.99
N ARG A 22 -1.85 -15.50 -25.83
CA ARG A 22 -1.74 -16.89 -26.30
C ARG A 22 -0.55 -17.09 -27.25
N GLN A 23 -0.31 -16.15 -28.17
CA GLN A 23 0.87 -16.19 -29.04
C GLN A 23 2.16 -15.96 -28.24
N ILE A 24 2.13 -15.03 -27.28
CA ILE A 24 3.29 -14.77 -26.41
C ILE A 24 3.67 -16.05 -25.64
N ARG A 25 2.68 -16.77 -25.08
CA ARG A 25 2.88 -18.07 -24.41
C ARG A 25 3.71 -19.03 -25.24
N GLU A 26 3.42 -19.13 -26.54
CA GLU A 26 4.11 -20.00 -27.49
C GLU A 26 5.55 -19.50 -27.75
N HIS A 27 5.73 -18.19 -27.96
CA HIS A 27 7.06 -17.60 -28.20
C HIS A 27 8.04 -17.71 -27.03
N VAL A 28 7.58 -17.52 -25.79
CA VAL A 28 8.45 -17.62 -24.59
C VAL A 28 8.42 -18.99 -23.93
N SER A 29 7.63 -19.95 -24.44
CA SER A 29 7.49 -21.29 -23.85
C SER A 29 7.19 -21.24 -22.34
N ARG A 30 6.32 -20.31 -21.92
CA ARG A 30 5.90 -20.13 -20.52
C ARG A 30 4.39 -20.36 -20.38
N PRO A 31 3.90 -20.87 -19.24
CA PRO A 31 2.47 -21.03 -19.02
C PRO A 31 1.67 -19.72 -19.18
N LEU A 32 0.44 -19.81 -19.69
CA LEU A 32 -0.40 -18.64 -19.94
C LEU A 32 -0.62 -17.78 -18.69
N HIS A 33 -0.83 -18.40 -17.52
CA HIS A 33 -1.00 -17.68 -16.26
C HIS A 33 0.25 -16.85 -15.88
N THR A 34 1.44 -17.32 -16.25
CA THR A 34 2.70 -16.61 -16.00
C THR A 34 2.81 -15.39 -16.91
N VAL A 35 2.51 -15.55 -18.20
CA VAL A 35 2.44 -14.45 -19.18
C VAL A 35 1.41 -13.41 -18.72
N HIS A 36 0.22 -13.86 -18.35
CA HIS A 36 -0.87 -13.01 -17.87
C HIS A 36 -0.45 -12.18 -16.65
N ARG A 37 0.13 -12.82 -15.63
CA ARG A 37 0.60 -12.15 -14.42
C ARG A 37 1.69 -11.11 -14.70
N ILE A 38 2.64 -11.41 -15.57
CA ILE A 38 3.71 -10.46 -15.96
C ILE A 38 3.11 -9.30 -16.76
N PHE A 39 2.20 -9.58 -17.69
CA PHE A 39 1.52 -8.57 -18.47
C PHE A 39 0.67 -7.64 -17.60
N GLN A 40 -0.10 -8.16 -16.66
CA GLN A 40 -0.87 -7.34 -15.71
C GLN A 40 0.06 -6.49 -14.83
N ALA A 41 1.12 -7.08 -14.26
CA ALA A 41 2.10 -6.34 -13.46
C ALA A 41 2.73 -5.18 -14.26
N TYR A 42 3.04 -5.39 -15.54
CA TYR A 42 3.55 -4.33 -16.40
C TYR A 42 2.48 -3.28 -16.74
N ARG A 43 1.28 -3.72 -17.13
CA ARG A 43 0.19 -2.85 -17.57
C ARG A 43 -0.30 -1.93 -16.45
N TYR A 44 -0.47 -2.47 -15.25
CA TYR A 44 -1.05 -1.74 -14.13
C TYR A 44 0.02 -1.07 -13.24
N GLU A 45 1.17 -1.73 -13.04
CA GLU A 45 2.20 -1.28 -12.10
C GLU A 45 3.48 -0.78 -12.77
N GLY A 46 3.63 -0.94 -14.10
CA GLY A 46 4.89 -0.65 -14.81
C GLY A 46 6.04 -1.59 -14.43
N ARG A 47 5.76 -2.69 -13.71
CA ARG A 47 6.77 -3.54 -13.09
C ARG A 47 7.16 -4.72 -13.98
N ILE A 48 8.46 -4.87 -14.23
CA ILE A 48 9.06 -6.04 -14.94
C ILE A 48 9.75 -7.02 -13.96
N ARG A 49 9.95 -6.63 -12.70
CA ARG A 49 10.55 -7.48 -11.64
C ARG A 49 9.50 -8.24 -10.84
N ASP A 50 9.88 -9.23 -10.03
CA ASP A 50 8.96 -9.88 -9.10
C ASP A 50 8.41 -8.90 -8.06
N ALA A 51 7.21 -9.20 -7.54
CA ALA A 51 6.68 -8.47 -6.40
C ALA A 51 7.56 -8.78 -5.18
N PRO A 52 7.84 -7.79 -4.32
CA PRO A 52 8.50 -8.05 -3.04
C PRO A 52 7.72 -9.14 -2.29
N ARG A 53 8.42 -10.17 -1.79
CA ARG A 53 7.80 -11.17 -0.93
C ARG A 53 7.76 -10.63 0.48
N GLY A 54 6.58 -10.17 0.91
CA GLY A 54 6.29 -9.71 2.25
C GLY A 54 4.82 -9.31 2.32
N HIS A 55 4.15 -9.60 3.44
CA HIS A 55 2.84 -9.03 3.70
C HIS A 55 2.99 -7.49 3.69
N PRO A 56 2.19 -6.75 2.90
CA PRO A 56 2.19 -5.31 3.02
C PRO A 56 1.62 -4.99 4.40
N ALA A 57 2.46 -4.50 5.31
CA ALA A 57 1.98 -3.77 6.47
C ALA A 57 1.12 -2.64 5.93
N TRP A 58 -0.19 -2.67 6.16
CA TRP A 58 -1.10 -1.62 5.70
C TRP A 58 -0.67 -0.32 6.36
N GLY A 59 -0.13 0.58 5.54
CA GLY A 59 0.85 1.61 5.90
C GLY A 59 1.95 1.72 4.82
N SER A 60 2.16 0.67 4.03
CA SER A 60 3.08 0.67 2.90
C SER A 60 2.45 1.32 1.66
N ALA A 61 2.89 2.53 1.41
CA ALA A 61 2.76 3.25 0.16
C ALA A 61 3.22 2.57 -1.13
N LEU A 62 3.83 1.39 -1.00
CA LEU A 62 4.35 0.61 -2.11
C LEU A 62 3.40 -0.53 -2.49
N ALA A 63 2.19 -0.55 -1.92
CA ALA A 63 1.16 -1.44 -2.44
C ALA A 63 0.97 -1.10 -3.93
N PRO A 64 0.93 -2.10 -4.83
CA PRO A 64 0.84 -1.87 -6.27
C PRO A 64 -0.23 -0.87 -6.71
N ILE A 65 -1.35 -0.83 -5.99
CA ILE A 65 -2.46 0.11 -6.22
C ILE A 65 -2.08 1.58 -5.97
N HIS A 66 -1.16 1.85 -5.04
CA HIS A 66 -0.69 3.21 -4.71
C HIS A 66 0.43 3.69 -5.67
N THR A 67 1.06 2.76 -6.39
CA THR A 67 2.04 3.06 -7.44
C THR A 67 1.46 2.92 -8.85
N ALA A 68 0.17 2.63 -8.96
CA ALA A 68 -0.50 2.43 -10.24
C ALA A 68 -0.42 3.69 -11.11
N ARG A 69 -0.19 3.52 -12.41
CA ARG A 69 -0.02 4.65 -13.35
C ARG A 69 -1.22 5.60 -13.34
N SER A 70 -2.43 5.04 -13.27
CA SER A 70 -3.67 5.81 -13.23
C SER A 70 -3.75 6.71 -11.99
N LEU A 71 -3.33 6.21 -10.82
CA LEU A 71 -3.29 7.00 -9.61
C LEU A 71 -2.22 8.10 -9.69
N GLN A 72 -1.02 7.77 -10.17
CA GLN A 72 0.06 8.76 -10.30
C GLN A 72 -0.32 9.89 -11.27
N ALA A 73 -0.97 9.55 -12.39
CA ALA A 73 -1.50 10.55 -13.33
C ALA A 73 -2.58 11.44 -12.67
N HIS A 74 -3.48 10.86 -11.88
CA HIS A 74 -4.49 11.63 -11.16
C HIS A 74 -3.87 12.58 -10.12
N LEU A 75 -2.92 12.09 -9.32
CA LEU A 75 -2.22 12.92 -8.33
C LEU A 75 -1.52 14.11 -8.99
N GLN A 76 -0.84 13.88 -10.12
CA GLN A 76 -0.22 14.95 -10.91
C GLN A 76 -1.24 15.96 -11.45
N GLN A 77 -2.37 15.50 -11.99
CA GLN A 77 -3.43 16.38 -12.50
C GLN A 77 -4.05 17.24 -11.40
N THR A 78 -4.18 16.69 -10.19
CA THR A 78 -4.73 17.41 -9.03
C THR A 78 -3.71 18.27 -8.29
N GLY A 79 -2.43 18.23 -8.66
CA GLY A 79 -1.35 18.94 -7.97
C GLY A 79 -1.08 18.42 -6.55
N ILE A 80 -1.47 17.18 -6.23
CA ILE A 80 -1.22 16.58 -4.91
C ILE A 80 0.20 16.05 -4.88
N GLU A 81 1.03 16.68 -4.04
CA GLU A 81 2.39 16.23 -3.80
C GLU A 81 2.43 15.01 -2.87
N GLN A 82 3.30 14.06 -3.21
CA GLN A 82 3.55 12.89 -2.37
C GLN A 82 4.84 13.09 -1.58
N LEU A 83 4.73 13.02 -0.25
CA LEU A 83 5.89 12.93 0.62
C LEU A 83 6.73 11.70 0.25
N ALA A 84 8.06 11.83 0.29
CA ALA A 84 8.97 10.69 0.12
C ALA A 84 8.76 9.70 1.28
N ARG A 85 8.59 8.41 0.97
CA ARG A 85 8.18 7.41 1.96
C ARG A 85 9.28 6.40 2.23
N VAL A 86 9.50 6.11 3.50
CA VAL A 86 10.51 5.16 3.98
C VAL A 86 9.93 3.74 3.95
N PRO A 87 10.64 2.72 3.41
CA PRO A 87 10.11 1.36 3.26
C PRO A 87 9.69 0.66 4.56
N LYS A 88 10.12 1.15 5.72
CA LYS A 88 9.82 0.62 7.07
C LYS A 88 9.46 1.75 8.06
N GLY A 89 8.51 2.61 7.70
CA GLY A 89 8.17 3.82 8.48
C GLY A 89 6.85 3.74 9.27
N ALA A 90 6.46 2.59 9.81
CA ALA A 90 5.20 2.48 10.57
C ALA A 90 5.15 3.49 11.75
N ASP A 91 6.29 3.71 12.40
CA ASP A 91 6.42 4.59 13.58
C ASP A 91 6.23 6.08 13.23
N ILE A 92 6.59 6.46 12.00
CA ILE A 92 6.40 7.80 11.43
C ILE A 92 4.95 8.00 10.96
N ASN A 93 4.24 6.93 10.60
CA ASN A 93 2.89 7.05 10.09
C ASN A 93 1.87 7.31 11.22
N ILE A 94 1.52 8.58 11.41
CA ILE A 94 0.59 9.01 12.48
C ILE A 94 -0.78 8.31 12.43
N ILE A 95 -1.22 7.80 11.28
CA ILE A 95 -2.50 7.07 11.18
C ILE A 95 -2.52 5.79 12.03
N GLU A 96 -1.37 5.18 12.32
CA GLU A 96 -1.30 3.98 13.15
C GLU A 96 -1.67 4.29 14.62
N ASN A 97 -1.41 5.51 15.09
CA ASN A 97 -1.85 5.98 16.40
C ASN A 97 -3.38 6.14 16.44
N VAL A 98 -3.94 6.73 15.38
CA VAL A 98 -5.38 6.89 15.20
C VAL A 98 -6.06 5.52 15.16
N ARG A 99 -5.49 4.57 14.41
CA ARG A 99 -5.95 3.18 14.36
C ARG A 99 -5.90 2.51 15.74
N GLY A 100 -4.82 2.68 16.48
CA GLY A 100 -4.67 2.17 17.84
C GLY A 100 -5.78 2.67 18.76
N ARG A 101 -6.06 3.98 18.73
CA ARG A 101 -7.16 4.60 19.49
C ARG A 101 -8.53 4.07 19.05
N MET A 102 -8.77 3.95 17.75
CA MET A 102 -9.99 3.37 17.20
C MET A 102 -10.21 1.92 17.67
N LYS A 103 -9.16 1.08 17.62
CA LYS A 103 -9.20 -0.30 18.11
C LYS A 103 -9.57 -0.37 19.59
N VAL A 104 -8.91 0.42 20.43
CA VAL A 104 -9.21 0.48 21.87
C VAL A 104 -10.65 0.94 22.11
N ALA A 105 -11.12 1.94 21.35
CA ALA A 105 -12.48 2.45 21.48
C ALA A 105 -13.54 1.41 21.05
N LEU A 106 -13.26 0.64 20.00
CA LEU A 106 -14.16 -0.40 19.48
C LEU A 106 -14.19 -1.64 20.36
N ASN A 107 -13.04 -2.08 20.89
CA ASN A 107 -12.95 -3.24 21.79
C ASN A 107 -13.78 -3.09 23.08
N ARG A 108 -14.16 -1.86 23.44
CA ARG A 108 -14.99 -1.57 24.61
C ARG A 108 -16.49 -1.64 24.32
N ILE A 109 -16.89 -1.83 23.07
CA ILE A 109 -18.29 -1.92 22.67
C ILE A 109 -18.65 -3.40 22.54
N PRO A 110 -19.60 -3.90 23.33
CA PRO A 110 -20.25 -5.16 22.97
C PRO A 110 -21.07 -4.90 21.71
N ILE A 111 -20.62 -5.42 20.56
CA ILE A 111 -21.38 -5.35 19.32
C ILE A 111 -22.40 -6.49 19.38
N PRO A 112 -23.70 -6.20 19.59
CA PRO A 112 -24.69 -7.21 19.95
C PRO A 112 -24.99 -8.18 18.79
N SER A 113 -24.86 -7.72 17.54
CA SER A 113 -25.03 -8.53 16.34
C SER A 113 -23.85 -8.37 15.37
N ALA A 114 -23.47 -9.46 14.70
CA ALA A 114 -22.29 -9.51 13.83
C ALA A 114 -22.58 -8.98 12.40
N THR A 115 -23.53 -8.06 12.23
CA THR A 115 -23.81 -7.52 10.89
C THR A 115 -22.78 -6.47 10.49
N ALA A 116 -22.51 -6.38 9.19
CA ALA A 116 -21.59 -5.38 8.65
C ALA A 116 -22.09 -3.95 8.93
N ASP A 117 -23.41 -3.73 8.89
CA ASP A 117 -24.01 -2.41 9.10
C ASP A 117 -23.89 -1.93 10.54
N GLU A 118 -24.10 -2.81 11.53
CA GLU A 118 -23.91 -2.47 12.94
C GLU A 118 -22.43 -2.20 13.27
N LEU A 119 -21.52 -3.02 12.72
CA LEU A 119 -20.10 -2.76 12.84
C LEU A 119 -19.72 -1.42 12.22
N TRP A 120 -20.25 -1.11 11.03
CA TRP A 120 -20.00 0.17 10.36
C TRP A 120 -20.54 1.35 11.17
N ALA A 121 -21.76 1.25 11.71
CA ALA A 121 -22.35 2.29 12.56
C ALA A 121 -21.50 2.54 13.81
N ALA A 122 -21.00 1.47 14.45
CA ALA A 122 -20.12 1.57 15.61
C ALA A 122 -18.78 2.23 15.24
N VAL A 123 -18.16 1.83 14.12
CA VAL A 123 -16.93 2.44 13.59
C VAL A 123 -17.14 3.92 13.31
N LEU A 124 -18.21 4.28 12.59
CA LEU A 124 -18.50 5.65 12.20
C LEU A 124 -18.72 6.55 13.44
N SER A 125 -19.49 6.07 14.41
CA SER A 125 -19.72 6.81 15.67
C SER A 125 -18.42 7.09 16.43
N LYS A 126 -17.53 6.10 16.56
CA LYS A 126 -16.22 6.30 17.22
C LYS A 126 -15.30 7.19 16.40
N TRP A 127 -15.30 7.04 15.09
CA TRP A 127 -14.52 7.87 14.19
C TRP A 127 -14.92 9.34 14.30
N GLN A 128 -16.22 9.64 14.25
CA GLN A 128 -16.72 11.02 14.37
C GLN A 128 -16.28 11.66 15.69
N ARG A 129 -16.41 10.95 16.81
CA ARG A 129 -15.93 11.44 18.11
C ARG A 129 -14.44 11.71 18.12
N LEU A 130 -13.63 10.84 17.52
CA LEU A 130 -12.18 11.00 17.45
C LEU A 130 -11.79 12.15 16.51
N ALA A 131 -12.49 12.30 15.39
CA ALA A 131 -12.26 13.35 14.42
C ALA A 131 -12.60 14.75 14.96
N SER A 132 -13.52 14.83 15.94
CA SER A 132 -13.82 16.08 16.66
C SER A 132 -12.73 16.48 17.66
N ASP A 133 -11.78 15.60 17.98
CA ASP A 133 -10.66 15.91 18.88
C ASP A 133 -9.52 16.57 18.08
N THR A 134 -9.60 17.90 17.95
CA THR A 134 -8.56 18.69 17.28
C THR A 134 -7.22 18.65 18.01
N SER A 135 -7.23 18.48 19.34
CA SER A 135 -6.01 18.39 20.15
C SER A 135 -5.19 17.14 19.81
N LEU A 136 -5.87 16.03 19.51
CA LEU A 136 -5.22 14.81 19.03
C LEU A 136 -4.50 15.05 17.69
N VAL A 137 -5.17 15.68 16.73
CA VAL A 137 -4.59 15.93 15.41
C VAL A 137 -3.34 16.79 15.55
N THR A 138 -3.41 17.89 16.31
CA THR A 138 -2.27 18.75 16.59
C THR A 138 -1.11 17.97 17.22
N ALA A 139 -1.37 17.22 18.30
CA ALA A 139 -0.35 16.43 18.98
C ALA A 139 0.30 15.37 18.07
N LEU A 140 -0.46 14.76 17.15
CA LEU A 140 0.09 13.81 16.18
C LEU A 140 1.06 14.48 15.21
N TYR A 141 0.70 15.65 14.67
CA TYR A 141 1.58 16.39 13.77
C TYR A 141 2.81 16.93 14.49
N GLU A 142 2.66 17.46 15.70
CA GLU A 142 3.80 17.91 16.52
C GLU A 142 4.76 16.75 16.84
N SER A 143 4.23 15.55 17.06
CA SER A 143 5.05 14.36 17.32
C SER A 143 5.86 13.87 16.11
N LEU A 144 5.54 14.29 14.88
CA LEU A 144 6.28 13.86 13.70
C LEU A 144 7.74 14.30 13.75
N TRP A 145 8.01 15.49 14.29
CA TRP A 145 9.38 16.01 14.38
C TRP A 145 10.25 15.16 15.30
N SER A 146 9.77 14.87 16.50
CA SER A 146 10.51 14.06 17.47
C SER A 146 10.71 12.62 16.99
N ARG A 147 9.69 12.02 16.38
CA ARG A 147 9.79 10.67 15.79
C ARG A 147 10.78 10.62 14.63
N THR A 148 10.76 11.62 13.75
CA THR A 148 11.70 11.69 12.63
C THR A 148 13.13 11.84 13.16
N SER A 149 13.32 12.68 14.18
CA SER A 149 14.63 12.85 14.83
C SER A 149 15.12 11.54 15.45
N ALA A 150 14.26 10.84 16.18
CA ALA A 150 14.60 9.53 16.77
C ALA A 150 14.99 8.50 15.70
N VAL A 151 14.28 8.45 14.57
CA VAL A 151 14.62 7.57 13.45
C VAL A 151 15.98 7.92 12.83
N VAL A 152 16.30 9.21 12.72
CA VAL A 152 17.62 9.66 12.24
C VAL A 152 18.72 9.25 13.22
N GLU A 153 18.49 9.41 14.53
CA GLU A 153 19.45 9.03 15.58
C GLU A 153 19.79 7.54 15.57
N VAL A 154 18.81 6.67 15.31
CA VAL A 154 19.02 5.22 15.18
C VAL A 154 19.34 4.78 13.75
N ASN A 155 19.68 5.72 12.86
CA ASN A 155 20.05 5.46 11.46
C ASN A 155 19.03 4.61 10.68
N GLY A 156 17.74 4.85 10.90
CA GLY A 156 16.65 4.16 10.22
C GLY A 156 16.23 2.81 10.82
N GLU A 157 16.83 2.40 11.95
CA GLU A 157 16.36 1.27 12.75
C GLU A 157 15.08 1.60 13.54
N MET A 158 14.54 0.61 14.26
CA MET A 158 13.30 0.78 15.03
C MET A 158 13.54 1.69 16.24
N THR A 159 12.68 2.71 16.40
CA THR A 159 12.69 3.58 17.58
C THR A 159 11.87 2.93 18.71
N HIS A 160 12.42 2.87 19.92
CA HIS A 160 11.76 2.34 21.12
C HIS A 160 10.96 3.41 21.88
#